data_AF-A0A941FSM7-F1
#
_entry.id   AF-A0A941FSM7-F1
#
_cell.length_a   1.000
_cell.length_b   1.000
_cell.length_c   1.000
_cell.angle_alpha   90.00
_cell.angle_beta   90.00
_cell.angle_gamma   90.00
#
_symmetry.space_group_name_H-M   'P 1'
#
loop_
_entity.id
_entity.type
_entity.pdbx_description
1 polymer ?
#
loop_
_entity_poly.entity_id
_entity_poly.type
_entity_poly.pdbx_seq_one_letter_code
_entity_poly.pdbx_strand_id
1 'polypeptide(L)' 'MAGGTYSKGAEILSSFTEITLDQKYIITAYDELKTPEWNAALNQAGVRVHEMNQKAPGLEELFLQVTGRCGH' A
#
# COMPACT_ATOMS: atom_id res chain seq x y z
N MET A 1 1.59 21.75 16.19
CA MET A 1 1.33 20.31 16.05
C MET A 1 0.64 20.12 14.71
N ALA A 2 1.31 19.52 13.73
CA ALA A 2 0.78 19.38 12.38
C ALA A 2 -0.33 18.30 12.38
N GLY A 3 -1.58 18.74 12.48
CA GLY A 3 -2.74 17.90 12.26
C GLY A 3 -2.85 17.56 10.78
N GLY A 4 -2.14 16.53 10.34
CA GLY A 4 -2.44 15.90 9.06
C GLY A 4 -3.78 15.18 9.21
N THR A 5 -4.80 15.62 8.48
CA THR A 5 -6.10 14.97 8.45
C THR A 5 -5.91 13.56 7.88
N TYR A 6 -5.81 12.54 8.75
CA TYR A 6 -5.70 11.16 8.33
C TYR A 6 -6.95 10.80 7.53
N SER A 7 -6.78 10.45 6.25
CA SER A 7 -7.89 9.94 5.45
C SER A 7 -8.39 8.66 6.12
N LYS A 8 -9.71 8.53 6.32
CA LYS A 8 -10.32 7.38 7.03
C LYS A 8 -9.88 6.02 6.44
N GLY A 9 -9.53 5.98 5.15
CA GLY A 9 -8.95 4.80 4.52
C GLY A 9 -7.57 4.41 5.06
N ALA A 10 -6.73 5.39 5.43
CA ALA A 10 -5.43 5.15 6.02
C ALA A 10 -5.54 4.52 7.42
N GLU A 11 -6.46 5.03 8.25
CA GLU A 11 -6.70 4.47 9.59
C GLU A 11 -7.13 3.01 9.52
N ILE A 12 -8.02 2.68 8.56
CA ILE A 12 -8.48 1.31 8.34
C ILE A 12 -7.33 0.43 7.86
N LEU A 13 -6.62 0.84 6.80
CA LEU A 13 -5.54 0.05 6.20
C LEU A 13 -4.37 -0.15 7.17
N SER A 14 -4.08 0.84 8.03
CA SER A 14 -3.06 0.74 9.07
C SER A 14 -3.36 -0.36 10.10
N SER A 15 -4.60 -0.81 10.22
CA SER A 15 -4.96 -1.94 11.09
C SER A 15 -4.69 -3.29 10.45
N PHE A 16 -4.54 -3.36 9.12
CA PHE A 16 -4.30 -4.61 8.39
C PHE A 16 -2.85 -4.79 7.95
N THR A 17 -2.17 -3.69 7.62
CA THR A 17 -0.81 -3.68 7.09
C THR A 17 -0.10 -2.38 7.45
N GLU A 18 1.23 -2.38 7.35
CA GLU A 18 2.00 -1.15 7.36
C GLU A 18 1.63 -0.31 6.12
N ILE A 19 1.38 0.98 6.36
CA ILE A 19 1.01 1.94 5.33
C ILE A 19 2.01 3.09 5.30
N THR A 20 2.25 3.61 4.10
CA THR A 20 3.01 4.84 3.88
C THR A 20 2.09 5.86 3.23
N LEU A 21 2.03 7.06 3.79
CA LEU A 21 1.26 8.18 3.25
C LEU A 21 2.15 9.01 2.33
N ASP A 22 1.85 8.99 1.03
CA ASP A 22 2.53 9.82 0.03
C ASP A 22 1.56 10.88 -0.50
N GLN A 23 1.51 12.05 0.13
CA GLN A 23 0.69 13.22 -0.23
C GLN A 23 -0.79 12.94 -0.54
N LYS A 24 -1.07 12.35 -1.71
CA LYS A 24 -2.39 12.00 -2.25
C LYS A 24 -2.68 10.49 -2.30
N TYR A 25 -1.68 9.66 -2.07
CA TYR A 25 -1.74 8.20 -2.18
C TYR A 25 -1.47 7.53 -0.83
N ILE A 26 -2.10 6.37 -0.64
CA ILE A 26 -1.80 5.44 0.44
C ILE A 26 -1.09 4.26 -0.20
N ILE A 27 0.15 4.04 0.21
CA ILE A 27 0.99 2.94 -0.27
C ILE A 27 0.95 1.85 0.79
N THR A 28 0.75 0.61 0.38
CA THR A 28 0.69 -0.55 1.26
C THR A 28 1.56 -1.66 0.68
N ALA A 29 2.04 -2.56 1.54
CA ALA A 29 2.61 -3.81 1.06
C ALA A 29 1.51 -4.58 0.31
N TYR A 30 1.81 -5.00 -0.93
CA TYR A 30 0.84 -5.74 -1.72
C TYR A 30 0.67 -7.17 -1.18
N ASP A 31 -0.56 -7.55 -0.88
CA ASP A 31 -0.93 -8.90 -0.49
C ASP A 31 -2.22 -9.28 -1.22
N GLU A 32 -2.12 -10.18 -2.20
CA GLU A 32 -3.25 -10.58 -3.06
C GLU A 32 -4.39 -11.23 -2.27
N LEU A 33 -4.07 -11.94 -1.18
CA LEU A 33 -5.04 -12.67 -0.37
C LEU A 33 -5.81 -11.72 0.55
N LYS A 34 -5.16 -10.64 1.00
CA LYS A 34 -5.79 -9.63 1.87
C LYS A 34 -6.42 -8.46 1.12
N THR A 35 -6.04 -8.23 -0.13
CA THR A 35 -6.64 -7.20 -1.01
C THR A 35 -8.19 -7.20 -1.01
N PRO A 36 -8.89 -8.35 -1.15
CA PRO A 36 -10.36 -8.36 -1.08
C PRO A 36 -10.92 -7.96 0.30
N GLU A 37 -10.24 -8.35 1.38
CA GLU A 37 -10.63 -7.98 2.75
C GLU A 37 -10.48 -6.48 2.99
N TRP A 38 -9.37 -5.88 2.53
CA TRP A 38 -9.14 -4.44 2.62
C TRP A 38 -10.18 -3.65 1.84
N ASN A 39 -10.52 -4.11 0.63
CA ASN A 39 -11.58 -3.50 -0.17
C ASN A 39 -12.93 -3.54 0.53
N ALA A 40 -13.28 -4.67 1.14
CA ALA A 40 -14.52 -4.79 1.91
C ALA A 40 -14.54 -3.80 3.08
N ALA A 41 -13.46 -3.74 3.87
CA ALA A 41 -13.34 -2.85 5.03
C ALA A 41 -13.44 -1.36 4.64
N LEU A 42 -12.77 -0.95 3.55
CA LEU A 42 -12.83 0.41 3.03
C LEU A 42 -14.25 0.78 2.57
N ASN A 43 -14.91 -0.10 1.83
CA ASN A 43 -16.29 0.12 1.37
C ASN A 43 -17.28 0.20 2.54
N GLN A 44 -17.16 -0.69 3.53
CA GLN A 44 -18.01 -0.68 4.73
C GLN A 44 -17.86 0.61 5.54
N ALA A 45 -16.67 1.21 5.54
CA ALA A 45 -16.42 2.50 6.19
C ALA A 45 -16.85 3.72 5.35
N GLY A 46 -17.44 3.51 4.17
CA GLY A 46 -17.85 4.57 3.25
C GLY A 46 -16.69 5.23 2.49
N VAL A 47 -15.51 4.61 2.51
CA VAL A 47 -14.33 5.10 1.76
C VAL A 47 -14.42 4.56 0.34
N ARG A 48 -14.72 5.46 -0.61
CA ARG A 48 -14.72 5.13 -2.04
C ARG A 48 -13.30 5.14 -2.58
N VAL A 49 -12.84 3.97 -3.01
CA VAL A 49 -11.56 3.83 -3.69
C VAL A 49 -11.77 4.11 -5.17
N HIS A 50 -11.18 5.19 -5.68
CA HIS A 50 -11.28 5.56 -7.09
C HIS A 50 -10.45 4.66 -7.99
N GLU A 51 -9.24 4.31 -7.54
CA GLU A 51 -8.32 3.42 -8.25
C GLU A 51 -7.42 2.72 -7.21
N MET A 52 -7.29 1.40 -7.33
CA MET A 52 -6.20 0.65 -6.69
C MET A 52 -5.23 0.24 -7.78
N ASN A 53 -4.00 0.73 -7.71
CA ASN A 53 -2.97 0.44 -8.69
C ASN A 53 -1.88 -0.40 -8.05
N GLN A 54 -1.66 -1.61 -8.58
CA GLN A 54 -0.53 -2.45 -8.17
C GLN A 54 0.71 -1.96 -8.92
N LYS A 55 1.60 -1.27 -8.21
CA LYS A 55 2.97 -1.08 -8.73
C LYS A 55 3.73 -2.39 -8.57
N ALA A 56 3.92 -3.11 -9.67
CA ALA A 56 4.96 -4.12 -9.72
C ALA A 56 6.32 -3.42 -9.53
N PRO A 57 7.28 -4.04 -8.80
CA PRO A 57 8.64 -3.50 -8.76
C PRO A 57 9.15 -3.32 -10.18
N GLY A 58 9.79 -2.19 -10.45
CA GLY A 58 10.42 -1.95 -11.74
C GLY A 58 11.43 -3.06 -12.05
N LEU A 59 11.70 -3.30 -13.33
CA LEU A 59 12.64 -4.33 -13.79
C LEU A 59 13.98 -4.23 -13.01
N GLU A 60 14.49 -3.02 -12.79
CA GLU A 60 15.71 -2.72 -12.04
C GLU A 60 15.73 -3.27 -10.60
N GLU A 61 14.59 -3.28 -9.90
CA GLU A 61 14.48 -3.79 -8.53
C GLU A 61 14.37 -5.32 -8.49
N LEU A 62 13.77 -5.94 -9.52
CA LEU A 62 13.79 -7.40 -9.72
C LEU A 62 15.21 -7.91 -10.01
N PHE A 63 16.00 -7.13 -10.77
CA PHE A 63 17.40 -7.44 -11.05
C PHE A 63 18.27 -7.39 -9.79
N LEU A 64 18.12 -6.35 -8.95
CA LEU A 64 18.86 -6.22 -7.69
C LEU A 64 18.59 -7.38 -6.72
N GLN A 65 17.36 -7.90 -6.68
CA GLN A 65 17.03 -9.06 -5.84
C GLN A 65 17.68 -10.36 -6.31
N VAL A 66 17.84 -10.56 -7.62
CA VAL A 66 18.42 -11.78 -8.20
C VAL A 66 19.96 -11.75 -8.19
N THR A 67 20.59 -10.57 -8.29
CA THR A 67 22.07 -10.47 -8.39
C THR A 67 22.76 -9.91 -7.14
N GLY A 68 22.01 -9.47 -6.12
CA GLY A 68 22.53 -8.93 -4.86
C GLY A 68 23.36 -9.87 -3.97
N ARG A 69 23.75 -11.06 -4.45
CA ARG A 69 24.72 -11.96 -3.79
C ARG A 69 25.94 -12.32 -4.62
N CYS A 70 26.09 -11.81 -5.84
CA CYS A 70 27.25 -12.13 -6.68
C CYS A 70 28.09 -10.86 -6.92
N GLY A 71 28.85 -10.47 -5.90
CA GLY A 71 29.73 -9.30 -5.95
C GLY A 71 30.56 -9.15 -4.68
N HIS A 72 31.35 -10.19 -4.35
CA HIS A 72 32.57 -10.07 -3.54
C HIS A 72 33.74 -10.53 -4.41
#